data_AF-A0A1W1HA47-F1
#
_entry.id   AF-A0A1W1HA47-F1
#
_cell.length_a   1.000
_cell.length_b   1.000
_cell.length_c   1.000
_cell.angle_alpha   90.00
_cell.angle_beta   90.00
_cell.angle_gamma   90.00
#
_symmetry.space_group_name_H-M   'P 1'
#
loop_
_entity.id
_entity.type
_entity.pdbx_description
1 polymer ?
#
loop_
_entity_poly.entity_id
_entity_poly.type
_entity_poly.pdbx_seq_one_letter_code
_entity_poly.pdbx_strand_id
1 'polypeptide(L)'
;MNWAKDFSELNKAIHDRISFDCGEPELNTFIKTKAASHMKAGISRTMVLPATDLLSNQKYPICSFYSVAPGSISRCTLPENIAKKLPHYPIPVFLLAQLAVHKKLHGKGLGKITLIESLKYLWNVNRYMHAYSVVVDCITDSAQLLFKI
;
A
#
# COMPACT_ATOMS: atom_id res chain seq x y z
N MET A 1 -11.55 17.65 5.35
CA MET A 1 -11.60 16.19 5.12
C MET A 1 -10.96 15.54 6.33
N ASN A 2 -11.81 15.06 7.24
CA ASN A 2 -11.40 14.26 8.38
C ASN A 2 -11.37 12.79 7.94
N TRP A 3 -10.45 12.00 8.50
CA TRP A 3 -10.31 10.58 8.19
C TRP A 3 -10.71 9.72 9.39
N ALA A 4 -11.14 8.49 9.10
CA ALA A 4 -11.47 7.51 10.12
C ALA A 4 -10.23 7.12 10.96
N LYS A 5 -10.43 6.39 12.05
CA LYS A 5 -9.32 5.93 12.91
C LYS A 5 -8.57 4.75 12.30
N ASP A 6 -9.30 3.86 11.62
CA ASP A 6 -8.79 2.56 11.21
C ASP A 6 -8.88 2.37 9.69
N PHE A 7 -7.93 1.60 9.16
CA PHE A 7 -7.97 1.14 7.77
C PHE A 7 -8.98 -0.01 7.62
N SER A 8 -9.67 -0.05 6.49
CA SER A 8 -10.60 -1.11 6.13
C SER A 8 -10.27 -1.68 4.75
N GLU A 9 -10.67 -2.93 4.50
CA GLU A 9 -10.49 -3.55 3.19
C GLU A 9 -11.30 -2.81 2.12
N LEU A 10 -10.72 -2.62 0.93
CA LEU A 10 -11.38 -1.89 -0.15
C LEU A 10 -12.70 -2.56 -0.58
N ASN A 11 -13.82 -1.85 -0.38
CA ASN A 11 -15.14 -2.28 -0.86
C ASN A 11 -15.72 -1.27 -1.87
N LYS A 12 -16.08 -1.74 -3.08
CA LYS A 12 -16.66 -0.90 -4.16
C LYS A 12 -18.03 -0.30 -3.81
N ALA A 13 -18.78 -0.94 -2.93
CA ALA A 13 -20.09 -0.46 -2.49
C ALA A 13 -19.95 0.70 -1.48
N ILE A 14 -18.91 0.67 -0.64
CA ILE A 14 -18.74 1.59 0.49
C ILE A 14 -17.81 2.76 0.15
N HIS A 15 -16.74 2.49 -0.61
CA HIS A 15 -15.68 3.47 -0.85
C HIS A 15 -15.79 4.13 -2.23
N ASP A 16 -15.70 5.46 -2.24
CA ASP A 16 -15.61 6.25 -3.46
C ASP A 16 -14.17 6.26 -3.97
N ARG A 17 -13.95 5.49 -5.04
CA ARG A 17 -12.63 5.36 -5.69
C ARG A 17 -12.45 6.39 -6.80
N ILE A 18 -13.55 6.86 -7.39
CA ILE A 18 -13.54 7.67 -8.60
C ILE A 18 -12.99 9.07 -8.33
N SER A 19 -13.36 9.67 -7.19
CA SER A 19 -12.85 11.00 -6.80
C SER A 19 -11.42 11.01 -6.29
N PHE A 20 -10.81 9.84 -6.04
CA PHE A 20 -9.46 9.78 -5.49
C PHE A 20 -8.45 10.44 -6.43
N ASP A 21 -7.62 11.31 -5.85
CA ASP A 21 -6.53 11.97 -6.54
C ASP A 21 -5.35 12.23 -5.60
N CYS A 22 -4.22 11.56 -5.83
CA CYS A 22 -2.96 11.75 -5.11
C CYS A 22 -1.92 12.57 -5.87
N GLY A 23 -2.24 13.08 -7.07
CA GLY A 23 -1.29 13.75 -7.96
C GLY A 23 -0.57 12.81 -8.94
N GLU A 24 -0.52 11.51 -8.66
CA GLU A 24 0.12 10.51 -9.53
C GLU A 24 -0.92 9.74 -10.37
N PRO A 25 -0.93 9.91 -11.71
CA PRO A 25 -1.93 9.29 -12.59
C PRO A 25 -1.99 7.76 -12.50
N GLU A 26 -0.83 7.10 -12.34
CA GLU A 26 -0.75 5.64 -12.25
C GLU A 26 -1.43 5.10 -10.98
N LEU A 27 -1.16 5.71 -9.83
CA LEU A 27 -1.78 5.39 -8.54
C LEU A 27 -3.29 5.65 -8.55
N ASN A 28 -3.69 6.78 -9.13
CA ASN A 28 -5.09 7.14 -9.31
C ASN A 28 -5.83 6.12 -10.19
N THR A 29 -5.20 5.69 -11.28
CA THR A 29 -5.76 4.68 -12.18
C THR A 29 -5.87 3.34 -11.48
N PHE A 30 -4.84 2.92 -10.76
CA PHE A 30 -4.82 1.66 -10.03
C PHE A 30 -6.02 1.51 -9.08
N ILE A 31 -6.27 2.48 -8.20
CA ILE A 31 -7.36 2.38 -7.22
C ILE A 31 -8.75 2.44 -7.88
N LYS A 32 -8.87 3.21 -8.98
CA LYS A 32 -10.13 3.38 -9.74
C LYS A 32 -10.51 2.13 -10.53
N THR A 33 -9.56 1.41 -11.11
CA THR A 33 -9.86 0.36 -12.09
C THR A 33 -9.31 -1.02 -11.72
N LYS A 34 -8.14 -1.11 -11.09
CA LYS A 34 -7.40 -2.38 -10.92
C LYS A 34 -7.55 -3.00 -9.53
N ALA A 35 -7.45 -2.21 -8.46
CA ALA A 35 -7.33 -2.69 -7.08
C ALA A 35 -8.37 -3.74 -6.69
N ALA A 36 -9.66 -3.46 -6.91
CA ALA A 36 -10.74 -4.41 -6.58
C ALA A 36 -10.71 -5.70 -7.42
N SER A 37 -10.27 -5.62 -8.68
CA SER A 37 -10.11 -6.80 -9.53
C SER A 37 -8.94 -7.67 -9.06
N HIS A 38 -7.82 -7.03 -8.71
CA HIS A 38 -6.66 -7.73 -8.17
C HIS A 38 -6.97 -8.46 -6.86
N MET A 39 -7.76 -7.82 -5.98
CA MET A 39 -8.24 -8.47 -4.76
C MET A 39 -9.12 -9.68 -5.05
N LYS A 40 -10.07 -9.55 -5.98
CA LYS A 40 -10.94 -10.66 -6.38
C LYS A 40 -10.15 -11.84 -6.97
N ALA A 41 -9.07 -11.54 -7.71
CA ALA A 41 -8.19 -12.53 -8.31
C ALA A 41 -7.13 -13.10 -7.34
N GLY A 42 -7.06 -12.63 -6.10
CA GLY A 42 -6.05 -13.06 -5.12
C GLY A 42 -4.62 -12.56 -5.41
N ILE A 43 -4.47 -11.54 -6.26
CA ILE A 43 -3.17 -10.98 -6.68
C ILE A 43 -2.60 -10.06 -5.60
N SER A 44 -3.44 -9.21 -5.03
CA SER A 44 -3.03 -8.24 -4.01
C SER A 44 -4.17 -7.92 -3.06
N ARG A 45 -3.85 -7.48 -1.85
CA ARG A 45 -4.84 -6.94 -0.91
C ARG A 45 -4.68 -5.43 -0.78
N THR A 46 -5.77 -4.68 -0.97
CA THR A 46 -5.79 -3.23 -0.84
C THR A 46 -6.61 -2.80 0.37
N MET A 47 -5.98 -2.01 1.24
CA MET A 47 -6.59 -1.41 2.42
C MET A 47 -6.69 0.10 2.21
N VAL A 48 -7.78 0.69 2.69
CA VAL A 48 -8.05 2.13 2.55
C VAL A 48 -8.36 2.76 3.89
N LEU A 49 -8.01 4.04 4.01
CA LEU A 49 -8.47 4.89 5.09
C LEU A 49 -9.59 5.78 4.57
N PRO A 50 -10.86 5.51 4.92
CA PRO A 50 -11.98 6.32 4.46
C PRO A 50 -12.05 7.67 5.22
N ALA A 51 -12.69 8.66 4.61
CA ALA A 51 -13.13 9.85 5.33
C ALA A 51 -14.29 9.52 6.27
N THR A 52 -14.57 10.41 7.23
CA THR A 52 -15.73 10.25 8.14
C THR A 52 -17.06 10.60 7.49
N ASP A 53 -17.04 11.48 6.49
CA ASP A 53 -18.25 12.04 5.89
C ASP A 53 -18.52 11.40 4.52
N LEU A 54 -19.80 11.13 4.24
CA LEU A 54 -20.25 10.58 2.96
C LEU A 54 -20.29 11.67 1.88
N LEU A 55 -19.98 11.28 0.65
CA LEU A 55 -20.28 12.07 -0.54
C LEU A 55 -21.77 11.95 -0.92
N SER A 56 -22.21 12.79 -1.87
CA SER A 56 -23.58 12.75 -2.42
C SER A 56 -23.97 11.41 -3.03
N ASN A 57 -22.99 10.59 -3.44
CA ASN A 57 -23.20 9.23 -3.95
C ASN A 57 -23.28 8.16 -2.85
N GLN A 58 -23.42 8.56 -1.58
CA GLN A 58 -23.51 7.70 -0.40
C GLN A 58 -22.29 6.80 -0.20
N LYS A 59 -21.10 7.25 -0.61
CA LYS A 59 -19.84 6.55 -0.40
C LYS A 59 -18.83 7.40 0.34
N TYR A 60 -17.93 6.74 1.08
CA TYR A 60 -16.85 7.42 1.78
C TYR A 60 -15.70 7.70 0.80
N PRO A 61 -15.23 8.95 0.68
CA PRO A 61 -14.04 9.25 -0.08
C PRO A 61 -12.81 8.62 0.58
N ILE A 62 -11.85 8.19 -0.23
CA ILE A 62 -10.61 7.59 0.25
C ILE A 62 -9.59 8.69 0.58
N CYS A 63 -9.10 8.70 1.81
CA CYS A 63 -8.08 9.65 2.29
C CYS A 63 -6.66 9.17 1.98
N SER A 64 -6.40 7.87 2.14
CA SER A 64 -5.18 7.20 1.73
C SER A 64 -5.44 5.72 1.50
N PHE A 65 -4.53 5.04 0.80
CA PHE A 65 -4.59 3.60 0.64
C PHE A 65 -3.18 2.99 0.56
N TYR A 66 -3.11 1.70 0.84
CA TYR A 66 -1.96 0.87 0.49
C TYR A 66 -2.41 -0.46 -0.10
N SER A 67 -1.57 -1.06 -0.94
CA SER A 67 -1.78 -2.39 -1.49
C SER A 67 -0.55 -3.23 -1.27
N VAL A 68 -0.76 -4.46 -0.80
CA VAL A 68 0.30 -5.44 -0.54
C VAL A 68 0.09 -6.71 -1.35
N ALA A 69 1.19 -7.36 -1.73
CA ALA A 69 1.19 -8.62 -2.46
C ALA A 69 2.34 -9.52 -1.99
N PRO A 70 2.22 -10.85 -2.13
CA PRO A 70 3.37 -11.74 -1.99
C PRO A 70 4.36 -11.50 -3.14
N GLY A 71 5.66 -11.73 -2.89
CA GLY A 71 6.68 -11.64 -3.92
C GLY A 71 7.93 -12.43 -3.57
N SER A 72 8.88 -12.42 -4.49
CA SER A 72 10.20 -12.97 -4.26
C SER A 72 11.25 -12.13 -4.99
N ILE A 73 12.41 -11.96 -4.37
CA ILE A 73 13.57 -11.32 -5.02
C ILE A 73 14.66 -12.35 -5.28
N SER A 74 15.37 -12.16 -6.39
CA SER A 74 16.55 -12.98 -6.67
C SER A 74 17.65 -12.62 -5.69
N ARG A 75 18.34 -13.62 -5.14
CA ARG A 75 19.51 -13.38 -4.30
C ARG A 75 20.59 -12.58 -5.03
N CYS A 76 20.69 -12.72 -6.36
CA CYS A 76 21.69 -12.01 -7.17
C CYS A 76 21.42 -10.50 -7.28
N THR A 77 20.22 -10.02 -6.94
CA THR A 77 19.89 -8.59 -6.94
C THR A 77 20.17 -7.92 -5.59
N LEU A 78 20.59 -8.70 -4.58
CA LEU A 78 20.89 -8.19 -3.24
C LEU A 78 22.35 -7.73 -3.11
N PRO A 79 22.62 -6.71 -2.28
CA PRO A 79 23.97 -6.38 -1.86
C PRO A 79 24.71 -7.60 -1.30
N GLU A 80 26.00 -7.74 -1.62
CA GLU A 80 26.78 -8.96 -1.35
C GLU A 80 26.82 -9.32 0.15
N ASN A 81 26.88 -8.30 1.02
CA ASN A 81 26.86 -8.46 2.48
C ASN A 81 25.55 -9.05 3.03
N ILE A 82 24.43 -8.83 2.34
CA ILE A 82 23.12 -9.43 2.66
C ILE A 82 23.01 -10.80 2.01
N ALA A 83 23.35 -10.91 0.73
CA ALA A 83 23.23 -12.13 -0.05
C ALA A 83 24.01 -13.31 0.54
N LYS A 84 25.21 -13.07 1.10
CA LYS A 84 26.04 -14.13 1.74
C LYS A 84 25.37 -14.83 2.92
N LYS A 85 24.40 -14.20 3.59
CA LYS A 85 23.68 -14.74 4.74
C LYS A 85 22.38 -15.46 4.37
N LEU A 86 22.06 -15.53 3.08
CA LEU A 86 20.77 -15.98 2.58
C LEU A 86 20.89 -17.21 1.67
N PRO A 87 19.84 -18.03 1.60
CA PRO A 87 19.81 -19.21 0.76
C PRO A 87 19.90 -18.88 -0.74
N HIS A 88 20.31 -19.85 -1.55
CA HIS A 88 20.47 -19.67 -2.99
C HIS A 88 19.14 -19.61 -3.78
N TYR A 89 18.00 -19.94 -3.16
CA TYR A 89 16.68 -19.84 -3.78
C TYR A 89 16.10 -18.41 -3.67
N PRO A 90 15.06 -18.06 -4.47
CA PRO A 90 14.41 -16.75 -4.38
C PRO A 90 13.95 -16.43 -2.96
N ILE A 91 14.26 -15.24 -2.49
CA ILE A 91 13.99 -14.82 -1.11
C ILE A 91 12.55 -14.34 -1.02
N PRO A 92 11.70 -14.91 -0.15
CA PRO A 92 10.31 -14.50 -0.01
C PRO A 92 10.24 -13.09 0.57
N VAL A 93 9.42 -12.23 -0.02
CA VAL A 93 9.21 -10.85 0.41
C VAL A 93 7.73 -10.51 0.40
N PHE A 94 7.35 -9.50 1.18
CA PHE A 94 6.10 -8.79 0.96
C PHE A 94 6.39 -7.59 0.06
N LEU A 95 5.62 -7.43 -1.01
CA LEU A 95 5.66 -6.24 -1.84
C LEU A 95 4.64 -5.24 -1.31
N LEU A 96 5.10 -4.05 -0.88
CA LEU A 96 4.24 -2.88 -0.70
C LEU A 96 4.05 -2.23 -2.07
N ALA A 97 3.16 -2.84 -2.86
CA ALA A 97 3.01 -2.56 -4.28
C ALA A 97 2.54 -1.14 -4.59
N GLN A 98 1.68 -0.59 -3.73
CA GLN A 98 1.12 0.75 -3.91
C GLN A 98 0.92 1.42 -2.56
N LEU A 99 1.24 2.70 -2.45
CA LEU A 99 0.94 3.54 -1.29
C LEU A 99 0.64 4.95 -1.79
N ALA A 100 -0.51 5.50 -1.42
CA ALA A 100 -0.90 6.84 -1.86
C ALA A 100 -1.71 7.58 -0.79
N VAL A 101 -1.54 8.89 -0.75
CA VAL A 101 -2.34 9.81 0.06
C VAL A 101 -3.05 10.79 -0.87
N HIS A 102 -4.32 11.05 -0.62
CA HIS A 102 -5.08 12.04 -1.37
C HIS A 102 -4.40 13.42 -1.28
N LYS A 103 -4.27 14.14 -2.40
CA LYS A 103 -3.49 15.40 -2.50
C LYS A 103 -3.90 16.47 -1.50
N LYS A 104 -5.20 16.60 -1.23
CA LYS A 104 -5.77 17.49 -0.19
C LYS A 104 -5.29 17.20 1.25
N LEU A 105 -4.66 16.05 1.48
CA LEU A 105 -4.18 15.58 2.79
C LEU A 105 -2.64 15.42 2.82
N HIS A 106 -1.95 15.84 1.77
CA HIS A 106 -0.49 15.92 1.78
C HIS A 106 0.01 16.88 2.88
N GLY A 107 1.21 16.63 3.40
CA GLY A 107 1.79 17.41 4.49
C GLY A 107 1.19 17.16 5.89
N LYS A 108 0.11 16.39 6.01
CA LYS A 108 -0.56 16.11 7.30
C LYS A 108 -0.05 14.86 8.03
N GLY A 109 1.10 14.32 7.63
CA GLY A 109 1.66 13.10 8.20
C GLY A 109 0.98 11.79 7.79
N LEU A 110 -0.10 11.85 6.99
CA LEU A 110 -0.89 10.67 6.63
C LEU A 110 -0.12 9.62 5.82
N GLY A 111 0.93 10.03 5.09
CA GLY A 111 1.83 9.10 4.40
C GLY A 111 2.60 8.19 5.38
N LYS A 112 3.15 8.77 6.45
CA LYS A 112 3.84 8.01 7.52
C LYS A 112 2.87 7.10 8.25
N ILE A 113 1.67 7.59 8.57
CA ILE A 113 0.62 6.77 9.20
C ILE A 113 0.25 5.58 8.30
N THR A 114 0.03 5.83 7.01
CA THR A 114 -0.30 4.78 6.03
C THR A 114 0.83 3.75 5.91
N LEU A 115 2.09 4.18 5.91
CA LEU A 115 3.24 3.29 5.90
C LEU A 115 3.28 2.42 7.17
N ILE A 116 3.20 3.03 8.35
CA ILE A 116 3.23 2.30 9.63
C ILE A 116 2.09 1.27 9.69
N GLU A 117 0.89 1.63 9.26
CA GLU A 117 -0.23 0.67 9.26
C GLU A 117 -0.05 -0.46 8.24
N SER A 118 0.53 -0.18 7.08
CA SER A 118 0.88 -1.23 6.12
C SER A 118 1.92 -2.20 6.70
N LEU A 119 2.92 -1.71 7.42
CA LEU A 119 3.95 -2.53 8.07
C LEU A 119 3.39 -3.35 9.22
N LYS A 120 2.52 -2.77 10.07
CA LYS A 120 1.81 -3.52 11.12
C LYS A 120 0.94 -4.63 10.52
N TYR A 121 0.23 -4.33 9.44
CA TYR A 121 -0.55 -5.33 8.71
C TYR A 121 0.34 -6.48 8.23
N LEU A 122 1.45 -6.17 7.56
CA LEU A 122 2.40 -7.19 7.07
C LEU A 122 3.07 -7.96 8.19
N TRP A 123 3.40 -7.32 9.32
CA TRP A 123 3.94 -7.97 10.51
C TRP A 123 2.96 -9.02 11.07
N ASN A 124 1.67 -8.70 11.10
CA ASN A 124 0.64 -9.65 11.52
C ASN A 124 0.51 -10.83 10.55
N VAL A 125 0.57 -10.58 9.23
CA VAL A 125 0.59 -11.65 8.21
C VAL A 125 1.83 -12.52 8.37
N ASN A 126 2.98 -11.93 8.68
CA ASN A 126 4.26 -12.62 8.86
C ASN A 126 4.24 -13.69 9.96
N ARG A 127 3.27 -13.63 10.89
CA ARG A 127 3.07 -14.65 11.94
C ARG A 127 2.57 -15.99 11.40
N TYR A 128 1.94 -15.97 10.22
CA TYR A 128 1.35 -17.15 9.59
C TYR A 128 2.15 -17.60 8.37
N MET A 129 2.74 -16.65 7.63
CA MET A 129 3.56 -16.93 6.46
C MET A 129 4.76 -15.99 6.44
N HIS A 130 5.95 -16.55 6.59
CA HIS A 130 7.16 -15.77 6.72
C HIS A 130 7.62 -15.15 5.38
N ALA A 131 7.93 -13.86 5.43
CA ALA A 131 8.70 -13.14 4.44
C ALA A 131 9.95 -12.54 5.10
N TYR A 132 11.06 -12.53 4.37
CA TYR A 132 12.33 -12.03 4.88
C TYR A 132 12.35 -10.50 5.00
N SER A 133 11.67 -9.81 4.09
CA SER A 133 11.67 -8.35 4.01
C SER A 133 10.38 -7.82 3.38
N VAL A 134 10.18 -6.51 3.52
CA VAL A 134 9.21 -5.73 2.74
C VAL A 134 9.98 -4.99 1.65
N VAL A 135 9.54 -5.14 0.41
CA VAL A 135 10.09 -4.45 -0.76
C VAL A 135 9.10 -3.37 -1.20
N VAL A 136 9.64 -2.21 -1.58
CA VAL A 136 8.88 -1.10 -2.14
C VAL A 136 9.65 -0.51 -3.32
N ASP A 137 8.93 -0.29 -4.42
CA ASP A 137 9.44 0.46 -5.56
C ASP A 137 8.87 1.87 -5.49
N CYS A 138 9.73 2.85 -5.28
CA CYS A 138 9.32 4.24 -5.13
C CYS A 138 9.18 4.89 -6.51
N ILE A 139 7.97 5.39 -6.82
CA ILE A 139 7.69 6.09 -8.09
C ILE A 139 8.37 7.48 -8.11
N THR A 140 8.53 8.12 -6.95
CA THR A 140 9.11 9.46 -6.83
C THR A 140 10.20 9.53 -5.76
N ASP A 141 11.13 10.47 -5.90
CA ASP A 141 12.18 10.73 -4.89
C ASP A 141 11.57 11.12 -3.54
N SER A 142 10.47 11.86 -3.57
CA SER A 142 9.71 12.22 -2.36
C SER A 142 9.15 10.97 -1.65
N ALA A 143 8.71 9.97 -2.41
CA ALA A 143 8.33 8.68 -1.84
C ALA A 143 9.55 7.96 -1.26
N GLN A 144 10.71 8.00 -1.91
CA GLN A 144 11.92 7.37 -1.41
C GLN A 144 12.34 7.91 -0.03
N LEU A 145 12.20 9.22 0.20
CA LEU A 145 12.51 9.84 1.49
C LEU A 145 11.60 9.35 2.63
N LEU A 146 10.39 8.87 2.33
CA LEU A 146 9.50 8.28 3.33
C LEU A 146 10.07 6.99 3.94
N PHE A 147 10.92 6.27 3.19
CA PHE A 147 11.49 4.99 3.58
C PHE A 147 12.94 5.07 4.10
N LYS A 148 13.58 6.25 4.04
CA LYS A 148 14.95 6.48 4.53
C LYS A 148 15.01 6.88 6.01
N ILE A 149 14.09 6.38 6.84
CA ILE A 149 13.99 6.71 8.28
C ILE A 149 15.13 6.02 9.05
#